data_AF-A0A838S5N1-F1
#
_entry.id   AF-A0A838S5N1-F1
#
_cell.length_a   1.000
_cell.length_b   1.000
_cell.length_c   1.000
_cell.angle_alpha   90.00
_cell.angle_beta   90.00
_cell.angle_gamma   90.00
#
_symmetry.space_group_name_H-M   'P 1'
#
loop_
_entity.id
_entity.type
_entity.pdbx_description
1 polymer ?
#
loop_
_entity_poly.entity_id
_entity_poly.type
_entity_poly.pdbx_seq_one_letter_code
_entity_poly.pdbx_strand_id
1 'polypeptide(L)'
;MARGNKRRPQRAAKRKRTDTRPQPRNSGRRSRTDREPDLLADVRAALAGDHPLELLGMVSSVLAALDPRPSSPFEPTPAQESITVEELVQSFIDVELPETSALLAVIAELTGDDVMRARIRRALAGRPQVLPRWLQQLADARVGPAVELVHVLGDGDNVMVGVTLPDG
;
A
#
# COMPACT_ATOMS: atom_id res chain seq x y z
N MET A 1 23.67 2.94 -82.18
CA MET A 1 24.36 4.16 -81.73
C MET A 1 23.32 5.20 -81.31
N ALA A 2 23.69 6.05 -80.34
CA ALA A 2 23.00 7.24 -79.82
C ALA A 2 21.93 7.06 -78.72
N ARG A 3 22.14 7.87 -77.68
CA ARG A 3 21.55 7.93 -76.33
C ARG A 3 20.23 8.70 -76.31
N GLY A 4 19.45 8.52 -75.25
CA GLY A 4 18.62 9.59 -74.73
C GLY A 4 17.45 9.14 -73.86
N ASN A 5 17.65 8.98 -72.56
CA ASN A 5 16.56 8.77 -71.61
C ASN A 5 16.40 10.02 -70.72
N LYS A 6 15.32 10.78 -70.92
CA LYS A 6 14.91 11.90 -70.07
C LYS A 6 13.40 11.94 -69.87
N ARG A 7 13.02 11.75 -68.60
CA ARG A 7 12.03 12.49 -67.80
C ARG A 7 10.52 12.40 -68.13
N ARG A 8 9.79 11.98 -67.08
CA ARG A 8 8.33 11.94 -66.78
C ARG A 8 7.54 13.22 -67.12
N PRO A 9 6.19 13.16 -67.27
CA PRO A 9 5.24 13.44 -66.16
C PRO A 9 3.99 12.52 -66.13
N GLN A 10 3.51 12.02 -64.98
CA GLN A 10 2.41 12.49 -64.10
C GLN A 10 0.95 12.41 -64.62
N ARG A 11 0.08 11.86 -63.73
CA ARG A 11 -1.41 11.91 -63.61
C ARG A 11 -2.18 10.84 -64.40
N ALA A 12 -3.22 10.16 -63.89
CA ALA A 12 -4.05 10.38 -62.71
C ALA A 12 -4.75 9.09 -62.21
N ALA A 13 -5.03 9.10 -60.91
CA ALA A 13 -6.26 8.64 -60.26
C ALA A 13 -6.68 7.15 -60.29
N LYS A 14 -6.50 6.51 -59.12
CA LYS A 14 -7.60 5.74 -58.52
C LYS A 14 -7.61 5.90 -57.00
N ARG A 15 -8.57 6.71 -56.52
CA ARG A 15 -8.90 6.89 -55.10
C ARG A 15 -9.30 5.54 -54.50
N LYS A 16 -8.51 4.99 -53.57
CA LYS A 16 -8.99 4.00 -52.59
C LYS A 16 -9.40 4.77 -51.34
N ARG A 17 -10.69 4.71 -51.03
CA ARG A 17 -11.25 5.22 -49.77
C ARG A 17 -10.57 4.47 -48.62
N THR A 18 -9.89 5.23 -47.79
CA THR A 18 -9.36 4.82 -46.49
C THR A 18 -10.52 4.52 -45.55
N ASP A 19 -10.65 3.25 -45.19
CA ASP A 19 -11.51 2.82 -44.09
C ASP A 19 -10.74 3.05 -42.78
N THR A 20 -10.67 4.31 -42.36
CA THR A 20 -10.13 4.71 -41.05
C THR A 20 -11.17 4.39 -40.00
N ARG A 21 -11.17 3.14 -39.54
CA ARG A 21 -11.83 2.76 -38.29
C ARG A 21 -11.11 3.49 -37.14
N PRO A 22 -11.79 4.34 -36.36
CA PRO A 22 -11.15 4.96 -35.20
C PRO A 22 -10.82 3.86 -34.20
N GLN A 23 -9.53 3.60 -33.97
CA GLN A 23 -9.11 2.86 -32.78
C GLN A 23 -9.51 3.69 -31.57
N PRO A 24 -10.25 3.14 -30.59
CA PRO A 24 -10.41 3.80 -29.31
C PRO A 24 -9.01 3.89 -28.71
N ARG A 25 -8.47 5.11 -28.66
CA ARG A 25 -7.30 5.46 -27.85
C ARG A 25 -7.76 5.40 -26.41
N ASN A 26 -7.86 4.18 -25.86
CA ASN A 26 -8.04 3.99 -24.43
C ASN A 26 -6.66 4.14 -23.79
N SER A 27 -6.24 5.39 -23.68
CA SER A 27 -5.05 5.81 -22.95
C SER A 27 -5.24 5.49 -21.47
N GLY A 28 -4.42 4.57 -20.97
CA GLY A 28 -3.73 4.80 -19.71
C GLY A 28 -4.44 4.48 -18.41
N ARG A 29 -5.64 3.87 -18.41
CA ARG A 29 -6.08 3.15 -17.20
C ARG A 29 -5.45 1.76 -17.23
N ARG A 30 -4.15 1.70 -16.89
CA ARG A 30 -3.43 0.44 -16.66
C ARG A 30 -4.36 -0.49 -15.88
N SER A 31 -4.64 -1.64 -16.47
CA SER A 31 -5.49 -2.63 -15.85
C SER A 31 -4.87 -2.98 -14.50
N ARG A 32 -5.59 -2.65 -13.43
CA ARG A 32 -5.33 -3.08 -12.06
C ARG A 32 -5.75 -4.55 -11.88
N THR A 33 -5.70 -5.34 -12.97
CA THR A 33 -6.21 -6.71 -13.07
C THR A 33 -5.23 -7.69 -12.47
N ASP A 34 -5.72 -8.42 -11.47
CA ASP A 34 -5.44 -9.84 -11.21
C ASP A 34 -3.98 -10.22 -10.94
N ARG A 35 -3.25 -9.39 -10.20
CA ARG A 35 -2.07 -9.89 -9.48
C ARG A 35 -2.55 -10.31 -8.09
N GLU A 36 -2.26 -11.55 -7.69
CA GLU A 36 -2.41 -11.93 -6.27
C GLU A 36 -1.72 -10.84 -5.43
N PRO A 37 -2.38 -10.32 -4.39
CA PRO A 37 -1.78 -9.30 -3.54
C PRO A 37 -0.50 -9.88 -2.92
N ASP A 38 0.63 -9.29 -3.28
CA ASP A 38 1.94 -9.66 -2.74
C ASP A 38 2.28 -8.69 -1.62
N LEU A 39 1.91 -9.08 -0.40
CA LEU A 39 2.12 -8.28 0.80
C LEU A 39 3.57 -7.83 0.95
N LEU A 40 4.55 -8.69 0.64
CA LEU A 40 5.96 -8.34 0.80
C LEU A 40 6.41 -7.34 -0.27
N ALA A 41 5.92 -7.47 -1.51
CA ALA A 41 6.16 -6.45 -2.53
C ALA A 41 5.54 -5.09 -2.16
N ASP A 42 4.33 -5.10 -1.58
CA ASP A 42 3.64 -3.88 -1.15
C ASP A 42 4.35 -3.21 0.04
N VAL A 43 4.83 -3.99 1.02
CA VAL A 43 5.68 -3.49 2.12
C VAL A 43 6.97 -2.90 1.59
N ARG A 44 7.62 -3.57 0.64
CA ARG A 44 8.85 -3.06 0.03
C ARG A 44 8.60 -1.75 -0.71
N ALA A 45 7.47 -1.62 -1.40
CA ALA A 45 7.08 -0.39 -2.07
C ALA A 45 6.81 0.74 -1.05
N ALA A 46 6.07 0.46 0.03
CA ALA A 46 5.79 1.42 1.08
C ALA A 46 7.05 1.88 1.83
N LEU A 47 8.00 0.98 2.07
CA LEU A 47 9.31 1.31 2.66
C LEU A 47 10.19 2.15 1.73
N ALA A 48 10.02 2.02 0.41
CA ALA A 48 10.72 2.81 -0.59
C ALA A 48 10.01 4.14 -0.91
N GLY A 49 8.76 4.30 -0.48
CA GLY A 49 7.98 5.52 -0.65
C GLY A 49 8.42 6.64 0.29
N ASP A 50 8.00 7.86 -0.04
CA ASP A 50 8.37 9.07 0.71
C ASP A 50 7.52 9.30 1.97
N HIS A 51 6.44 8.53 2.16
CA HIS A 51 5.43 8.79 3.18
C HIS A 51 5.20 7.56 4.10
N PRO A 52 5.53 7.67 5.40
CA PRO A 52 5.34 6.58 6.38
C PRO A 52 3.89 6.09 6.50
N LEU A 53 2.91 6.94 6.19
CA LEU A 53 1.49 6.61 6.25
C LEU A 53 1.10 5.43 5.33
N GLU A 54 1.83 5.18 4.25
CA GLU A 54 1.51 4.04 3.38
C GLU A 54 1.70 2.71 4.13
N LEU A 55 2.82 2.54 4.82
CA LEU A 55 3.08 1.34 5.62
C LEU A 55 2.18 1.29 6.86
N LEU A 56 2.05 2.41 7.58
CA LEU A 56 1.23 2.47 8.80
C LEU A 56 -0.24 2.18 8.51
N GLY A 57 -0.79 2.76 7.44
CA GLY A 57 -2.17 2.53 7.01
C GLY A 57 -2.40 1.09 6.57
N MET A 58 -1.46 0.49 5.85
CA MET A 58 -1.54 -0.92 5.47
C MET A 58 -1.55 -1.84 6.70
N VAL A 59 -0.61 -1.68 7.64
CA VAL A 59 -0.56 -2.51 8.85
C VAL A 59 -1.81 -2.28 9.71
N SER A 60 -2.26 -1.04 9.84
CA SER A 60 -3.51 -0.73 10.55
C SER A 60 -4.72 -1.43 9.92
N SER A 61 -4.81 -1.49 8.59
CA SER A 61 -5.89 -2.21 7.89
C SER A 61 -5.85 -3.72 8.14
N VAL A 62 -4.65 -4.32 8.21
CA VAL A 62 -4.48 -5.73 8.55
C VAL A 62 -4.92 -5.98 9.99
N LEU A 63 -4.48 -5.16 10.95
CA LEU A 63 -4.86 -5.30 12.35
C LEU A 63 -6.38 -5.11 12.54
N ALA A 64 -6.99 -4.17 11.83
CA ALA A 64 -8.43 -3.95 11.85
C ALA A 64 -9.20 -5.16 11.30
N ALA A 65 -8.69 -5.81 10.23
CA ALA A 65 -9.30 -7.01 9.68
C ALA A 65 -9.18 -8.25 10.59
N LEU A 66 -8.21 -8.25 11.53
CA LEU A 66 -8.01 -9.29 12.53
C LEU A 66 -8.62 -8.93 13.90
N ASP A 67 -9.27 -7.78 14.02
CA ASP A 67 -9.90 -7.38 15.28
C ASP A 67 -11.13 -8.27 15.51
N PRO A 68 -11.20 -9.00 16.64
CA PRO A 68 -12.33 -9.88 16.93
C PRO A 68 -13.62 -9.10 17.25
N ARG A 69 -13.54 -7.77 17.46
CA ARG A 69 -14.71 -6.95 17.76
C ARG A 69 -15.55 -6.73 16.50
N PRO A 70 -16.88 -6.91 16.56
CA PRO A 70 -17.74 -6.65 15.41
C PRO A 70 -17.67 -5.17 15.02
N SER A 71 -17.51 -4.90 13.72
CA SER A 71 -17.44 -3.54 13.17
C SER A 71 -18.76 -2.80 13.33
N SER A 72 -19.87 -3.53 13.44
CA SER A 72 -21.22 -3.02 13.65
C SER A 72 -22.03 -3.96 14.55
N PRO A 73 -22.92 -3.44 15.41
CA PRO A 73 -23.82 -4.26 16.25
C PRO A 73 -24.79 -5.13 15.43
N PHE A 74 -24.92 -4.89 14.13
CA PHE A 74 -25.80 -5.66 13.22
C PHE A 74 -25.04 -6.69 12.37
N GLU A 75 -23.72 -6.77 12.51
CA GLU A 75 -22.91 -7.69 11.71
C GLU A 75 -22.97 -9.10 12.33
N PRO A 76 -23.25 -10.15 11.54
CA PRO A 76 -23.20 -11.52 12.05
C PRO A 76 -21.78 -11.82 12.52
N THR A 77 -21.62 -12.41 13.71
CA THR A 77 -20.33 -12.92 14.16
C THR A 77 -19.79 -13.90 13.10
N PRO A 78 -18.62 -13.65 12.51
CA PRO A 78 -18.11 -14.50 11.45
C PRO A 78 -17.94 -15.94 11.96
N ALA A 79 -18.36 -16.91 11.15
CA ALA A 79 -18.33 -18.33 11.48
C ALA A 79 -16.94 -18.98 11.28
N GLN A 80 -15.95 -18.23 10.79
CA GLN A 80 -14.61 -18.73 10.50
C GLN A 80 -13.61 -18.33 11.59
N GLU A 81 -12.82 -19.30 12.03
CA GLU A 81 -11.59 -19.09 12.81
C GLU A 81 -10.63 -18.24 11.96
N SER A 82 -10.60 -16.93 12.23
CA SER A 82 -9.61 -16.02 11.67
C SER A 82 -8.28 -16.21 12.41
N ILE A 83 -7.16 -16.12 11.68
CA ILE A 83 -5.84 -16.05 12.30
C ILE A 83 -5.80 -14.90 13.32
N THR A 84 -5.20 -15.14 14.48
CA THR A 84 -5.02 -14.11 15.49
C THR A 84 -3.82 -13.20 15.16
N VAL A 85 -3.79 -12.01 15.75
CA VAL A 85 -2.60 -11.13 15.65
C VAL A 85 -1.34 -11.83 16.16
N GLU A 86 -1.47 -12.65 17.22
CA GLU A 86 -0.36 -13.41 17.80
C GLU A 86 0.21 -14.45 16.80
N GLU A 87 -0.65 -15.20 16.13
CA GLU A 87 -0.25 -16.17 15.10
C GLU A 87 0.37 -15.46 13.89
N LEU A 88 -0.17 -14.32 13.48
CA LEU A 88 0.41 -13.50 12.42
C LEU A 88 1.83 -13.02 12.80
N VAL A 89 2.00 -12.47 14.00
CA VAL A 89 3.30 -12.06 14.53
C VAL A 89 4.28 -13.22 14.55
N GLN A 90 3.85 -14.41 14.99
CA GLN A 90 4.70 -15.59 14.99
C GLN A 90 5.15 -15.96 13.57
N SER A 91 4.25 -15.94 12.59
CA SER A 91 4.60 -16.22 11.19
C SER A 91 5.66 -15.26 10.63
N PHE A 92 5.62 -13.98 11.04
CA PHE A 92 6.61 -12.99 10.63
C PHE A 92 7.92 -13.10 11.41
N ILE A 93 7.89 -13.60 12.66
CA ILE A 93 9.10 -13.91 13.43
C ILE A 93 9.88 -15.05 12.75
N ASP A 94 9.18 -16.05 12.23
CA ASP A 94 9.79 -17.23 11.58
C ASP A 94 10.44 -16.92 10.22
N VAL A 95 10.11 -15.77 9.61
CA VAL A 95 10.65 -15.34 8.32
C VAL A 95 11.52 -14.08 8.52
N GLU A 96 12.83 -14.21 8.33
CA GLU A 96 13.80 -13.11 8.51
C GLU A 96 14.03 -12.29 7.22
N LEU A 97 13.04 -11.51 6.83
CA LEU A 97 13.13 -10.57 5.70
C LEU A 97 13.05 -9.12 6.19
N PRO A 98 13.63 -8.13 5.47
CA PRO A 98 13.46 -6.72 5.80
C PRO A 98 11.99 -6.31 5.94
N GLU A 99 11.13 -6.85 5.07
CA GLU A 99 9.70 -6.54 5.02
C GLU A 99 8.95 -7.07 6.25
N THR A 100 9.22 -8.31 6.68
CA THR A 100 8.61 -8.86 7.89
C THR A 100 9.15 -8.17 9.15
N SER A 101 10.42 -7.78 9.17
CA SER A 101 11.00 -6.95 10.22
C SER A 101 10.30 -5.59 10.33
N ALA A 102 9.96 -4.98 9.19
CA ALA A 102 9.24 -3.72 9.17
C ALA A 102 7.79 -3.87 9.67
N LEU A 103 7.08 -4.90 9.21
CA LEU A 103 5.73 -5.23 9.69
C LEU A 103 5.72 -5.42 11.21
N LEU A 104 6.64 -6.23 11.73
CA LEU A 104 6.80 -6.45 13.18
C LEU A 104 7.04 -5.15 13.94
N ALA A 105 7.94 -4.29 13.45
CA ALA A 105 8.24 -3.01 14.10
C ALA A 105 7.01 -2.10 14.20
N VAL A 106 6.16 -2.05 13.16
CA VAL A 106 4.90 -1.29 13.21
C VAL A 106 3.88 -1.94 14.15
N ILE A 107 3.69 -3.26 14.09
CA ILE A 107 2.75 -3.99 14.94
C ILE A 107 3.08 -3.79 16.44
N ALA A 108 4.36 -3.78 16.79
CA ALA A 108 4.82 -3.56 18.16
C ALA A 108 4.42 -2.20 18.75
N GLU A 109 4.14 -1.21 17.90
CA GLU A 109 3.72 0.12 18.34
C GLU A 109 2.20 0.35 18.19
N LEU A 110 1.53 -0.27 17.20
CA LEU A 110 0.08 -0.07 16.99
C LEU A 110 -0.82 -0.90 17.90
N THR A 111 -0.35 -2.03 18.42
CA THR A 111 -1.17 -2.95 19.23
C THR A 111 -1.32 -2.52 20.68
N GLY A 112 -0.37 -1.71 21.20
CA GLY A 112 -0.37 -1.26 22.59
C GLY A 112 -0.14 -2.37 23.65
N ASP A 113 0.19 -3.59 23.23
CA ASP A 113 0.48 -4.72 24.11
C ASP A 113 1.98 -4.76 24.43
N ASP A 114 2.34 -4.46 25.68
CA ASP A 114 3.74 -4.42 26.14
C ASP A 114 4.43 -5.79 26.09
N VAL A 115 3.71 -6.89 26.28
CA VAL A 115 4.27 -8.25 26.22
C VAL A 115 4.60 -8.59 24.78
N MET A 116 3.67 -8.36 23.86
CA MET A 116 3.89 -8.57 22.43
C MET A 116 4.99 -7.66 21.90
N ARG A 117 4.98 -6.37 22.28
CA ARG A 117 6.06 -5.42 21.96
C ARG A 117 7.42 -5.92 22.43
N ALA A 118 7.54 -6.39 23.67
CA ALA A 118 8.81 -6.91 24.20
C ALA A 118 9.29 -8.16 23.44
N ARG A 119 8.37 -9.06 23.09
CA ARG A 119 8.65 -10.24 22.25
C ARG A 119 9.17 -9.85 20.88
N ILE A 120 8.48 -8.93 20.20
CA ILE A 120 8.88 -8.45 18.87
C ILE A 120 10.25 -7.77 18.93
N ARG A 121 10.48 -6.87 19.89
CA ARG A 121 11.77 -6.19 20.04
C ARG A 121 12.93 -7.17 20.25
N ARG A 122 12.70 -8.25 21.03
CA ARG A 122 13.69 -9.31 21.20
C ARG A 122 13.98 -10.05 19.88
N ALA A 123 12.95 -10.37 19.11
CA ALA A 123 13.12 -11.02 17.80
C ALA A 123 13.89 -10.11 16.82
N LEU A 124 13.56 -8.82 16.76
CA LEU A 124 14.23 -7.86 15.89
C LEU A 124 15.69 -7.60 16.28
N ALA A 125 16.03 -7.63 17.57
CA ALA A 125 17.41 -7.43 18.05
C ALA A 125 18.40 -8.49 17.53
N GLY A 126 17.91 -9.68 17.15
CA GLY A 126 18.72 -10.74 16.56
C GLY A 126 18.90 -10.63 15.04
N ARG A 127 18.20 -9.71 14.38
CA ARG A 127 18.15 -9.65 12.92
C ARG A 127 19.22 -8.71 12.34
N PRO A 128 19.83 -9.05 11.19
CA PRO A 128 20.87 -8.23 10.56
C PRO A 128 20.31 -7.03 9.76
N GLN A 129 19.00 -6.95 9.54
CA GLN A 129 18.43 -5.93 8.64
C GLN A 129 18.35 -4.56 9.32
N VAL A 130 18.69 -3.50 8.58
CA VAL A 130 18.57 -2.11 9.04
C VAL A 130 17.23 -1.54 8.57
N LEU A 131 16.37 -1.18 9.51
CA LEU A 131 15.10 -0.52 9.22
C LEU A 131 15.28 1.00 9.03
N PRO A 132 14.37 1.69 8.32
CA PRO A 132 14.37 3.15 8.26
C PRO A 132 14.36 3.78 9.65
N ARG A 133 15.03 4.92 9.81
CA ARG A 133 15.19 5.57 11.12
C ARG A 133 13.85 5.92 11.78
N TRP A 134 12.90 6.43 11.01
CA TRP A 134 11.57 6.78 11.52
C TRP A 134 10.85 5.58 12.14
N LEU A 135 11.07 4.39 11.58
CA LEU A 135 10.46 3.16 12.04
C LEU A 135 11.14 2.65 13.33
N GLN A 136 12.47 2.77 13.42
CA GLN A 136 13.22 2.45 14.64
C GLN A 136 12.83 3.35 15.82
N GLN A 137 12.41 4.58 15.52
CA GLN A 137 12.08 5.61 16.51
C GLN A 137 10.56 5.84 16.59
N LEU A 138 9.73 4.95 16.04
CA LEU A 138 8.28 5.17 15.93
C LEU A 138 7.60 5.41 17.30
N ALA A 139 8.13 4.80 18.37
CA ALA A 139 7.67 5.03 19.74
C ALA A 139 7.86 6.49 20.23
N ASP A 140 8.73 7.26 19.59
CA ASP A 140 8.99 8.67 19.91
C ASP A 140 8.07 9.64 19.12
N ALA A 141 7.11 9.11 18.35
CA ALA A 141 6.14 9.91 17.63
C ALA A 141 5.34 10.81 18.59
N ARG A 142 5.12 12.07 18.19
CA ARG A 142 4.42 13.06 19.01
C ARG A 142 3.05 13.35 18.44
N VAL A 143 2.04 13.24 19.29
CA VAL A 143 0.67 13.62 18.96
C VAL A 143 0.54 15.15 19.08
N GLY A 144 0.10 15.77 17.99
CA GLY A 144 -0.24 17.18 17.88
C GLY A 144 -1.74 17.43 18.12
N PRO A 145 -2.26 18.59 17.67
CA PRO A 145 -3.67 18.93 17.83
C PRO A 145 -4.59 17.91 17.14
N ALA A 146 -5.74 17.65 17.77
CA ALA A 146 -6.84 16.91 17.19
C ALA A 146 -8.01 17.86 16.86
N VAL A 147 -8.61 17.69 15.69
CA VAL A 147 -9.78 18.46 15.23
C VAL A 147 -10.89 17.48 14.89
N GLU A 148 -12.07 17.71 15.44
CA GLU A 148 -13.28 16.99 15.10
C GLU A 148 -14.09 17.78 14.08
N LEU A 149 -14.46 17.13 12.98
CA LEU A 149 -15.37 17.64 11.97
C LEU A 149 -16.64 16.80 11.99
N VAL A 150 -17.67 17.36 12.59
CA VAL A 150 -19.00 16.75 12.70
C VAL A 150 -19.82 17.12 11.47
N HIS A 151 -20.47 16.13 10.85
CA HIS A 151 -21.38 16.39 9.75
C HIS A 151 -22.68 17.05 10.25
N VAL A 152 -23.25 17.98 9.47
CA VAL A 152 -24.44 18.78 9.86
C VAL A 152 -25.65 17.90 10.20
N LEU A 153 -25.73 16.70 9.62
CA LEU A 153 -26.81 15.73 9.88
C LEU A 153 -26.49 14.73 11.00
N GLY A 154 -25.30 14.81 11.61
CA GLY A 154 -24.86 13.91 12.69
C GLY A 154 -24.62 12.45 12.26
N ASP A 155 -24.48 12.20 10.96
CA ASP A 155 -24.29 10.87 10.36
C ASP A 155 -22.81 10.53 10.10
N GLY A 156 -21.88 11.38 10.56
CA GLY A 156 -20.45 11.08 10.49
C GLY A 156 -19.59 12.07 11.26
N ASP A 157 -18.71 11.53 12.09
CA ASP A 157 -17.66 12.27 12.78
C ASP A 157 -16.32 11.95 12.13
N ASN A 158 -15.56 12.98 11.78
CA ASN A 158 -14.19 12.82 11.30
C ASN A 158 -13.24 13.43 12.32
N VAL A 159 -12.32 12.64 12.86
CA VAL A 159 -11.26 13.13 13.74
C VAL A 159 -9.96 13.22 12.96
N MET A 160 -9.42 14.42 12.83
CA MET A 160 -8.09 14.66 12.27
C MET A 160 -7.10 14.79 13.42
N VAL A 161 -6.05 13.97 13.43
CA VAL A 161 -4.99 14.03 14.45
C VAL A 161 -3.69 14.40 13.77
N GLY A 162 -3.06 15.49 14.21
CA GLY A 162 -1.70 15.80 13.80
C GLY A 162 -0.72 14.84 14.47
N VAL A 163 0.21 14.26 13.72
CA VAL A 163 1.28 13.42 14.26
C VAL A 163 2.60 13.85 13.64
N THR A 164 3.63 14.01 14.48
CA THR A 164 4.99 14.30 14.04
C THR A 164 5.86 13.07 14.30
N LEU A 165 6.51 12.58 13.26
CA LEU A 165 7.43 11.45 13.34
C LEU A 165 8.85 11.94 13.68
N PRO A 166 9.75 11.06 14.15
CA PRO A 166 11.08 11.44 14.61
C PRO A 166 11.98 12.10 13.55
N ASP A 167 11.68 11.90 12.28
CA ASP A 167 12.36 12.48 11.13
C ASP A 167 11.67 13.72 10.53
N GLY A 168 10.49 14.11 11.05
CA GLY A 168 9.77 15.32 10.66
C GLY A 168 8.43 15.01 10.01
#